data_AF-A0A960W6F6-F1
#
_entry.id   AF-A0A960W6F6-F1
#
_cell.length_a   1.000
_cell.length_b   1.000
_cell.length_c   1.000
_cell.angle_alpha   90.00
_cell.angle_beta   90.00
_cell.angle_gamma   90.00
#
_symmetry.space_group_name_H-M   'P 1'
#
loop_
_entity.id
_entity.type
_entity.pdbx_description
1 polymer ?
#
loop_
_entity_poly.entity_id
_entity_poly.type
_entity_poly.pdbx_seq_one_letter_code
_entity_poly.pdbx_strand_id
1 'polypeptide(L)'
;MRFVDKSKVTIPKWFQHTNPNFVKKTKNTLPQNGKKVDSNYYNKAFLTLTILYSDCCVSGKIYVAKCAFCESLDNGTSRYEVEHYRPKKEVAEDTSHPGYYWLAYEWSNLLLSCQTCNRGEGGKHNKFPIANSGRRIYKERLYRSNITKSSFDLQRLQKIEQPLLLHPEMDDPTLHLIFKNDGKLHGITRRGRATIDICKLNRRLLWKNRQKLIEGFRNKIKNLLIAYSKKLITKKYTNESLKKIFIKIKNSQLGHKEFTLLGKNMFDNFDYFFVSQLSNIKQREVLDKLFRKYQNGAL
;
A
#
# COMPACT_ATOMS: atom_id res chain seq x y z
N MET A 1 -2.68 2.60 -1.36
CA MET A 1 -2.33 1.36 -0.65
C MET A 1 -2.33 0.24 -1.66
N ARG A 2 -1.29 -0.59 -1.65
CA ARG A 2 -1.20 -1.74 -2.56
C ARG A 2 -1.58 -3.02 -1.83
N PHE A 3 -2.13 -3.98 -2.57
CA PHE A 3 -2.16 -5.35 -2.11
C PHE A 3 -0.75 -5.94 -2.17
N VAL A 4 -0.44 -6.80 -1.21
CA VAL A 4 0.87 -7.34 -0.97
C VAL A 4 0.76 -8.84 -0.72
N ASP A 5 1.03 -9.63 -1.75
CA ASP A 5 0.96 -11.07 -1.63
C ASP A 5 2.26 -11.66 -1.10
N LYS A 6 2.32 -11.90 0.22
CA LYS A 6 3.47 -12.53 0.86
C LYS A 6 3.54 -14.05 0.72
N SER A 7 2.46 -14.70 0.27
CA SER A 7 2.43 -16.16 0.12
C SER A 7 3.45 -16.68 -0.89
N LYS A 8 3.86 -15.81 -1.82
CA LYS A 8 4.82 -16.09 -2.89
C LYS A 8 6.28 -16.01 -2.46
N VAL A 9 6.57 -15.73 -1.19
CA VAL A 9 7.95 -15.64 -0.69
C VAL A 9 8.19 -16.62 0.44
N THR A 10 9.30 -17.34 0.30
CA THR A 10 9.82 -18.23 1.33
C THR A 10 10.12 -17.42 2.59
N ILE A 11 9.39 -17.71 3.66
CA ILE A 11 9.66 -17.12 4.98
C ILE A 11 11.10 -17.47 5.37
N PRO A 12 11.95 -16.47 5.67
CA PRO A 12 13.33 -16.73 6.06
C PRO A 12 13.41 -17.72 7.23
N LYS A 13 14.38 -18.66 7.20
CA LYS A 13 14.52 -19.75 8.18
C LYS A 13 14.50 -19.31 9.65
N TRP A 14 14.88 -18.06 9.93
CA TRP A 14 14.93 -17.48 11.28
C TRP A 14 13.62 -16.81 11.73
N PHE A 15 12.63 -16.68 10.84
CA PHE A 15 11.24 -16.30 11.11
C PHE A 15 10.28 -17.50 11.15
N GLN A 16 10.75 -18.70 10.82
CA GLN A 16 9.92 -19.90 10.85
C GLN A 16 9.61 -20.27 12.31
N HIS A 17 8.34 -20.60 12.59
CA HIS A 17 7.89 -21.00 13.92
C HIS A 17 8.58 -22.27 14.45
N THR A 18 9.14 -23.07 13.55
CA THR A 18 9.97 -24.24 13.87
C THR A 18 11.36 -23.88 14.38
N ASN A 19 11.80 -22.62 14.24
CA ASN A 19 13.12 -22.19 14.66
C ASN A 19 13.19 -22.01 16.19
N PRO A 20 14.06 -22.76 16.91
CA PRO A 20 14.15 -22.66 18.36
C PRO A 20 14.49 -21.26 18.88
N ASN A 21 15.24 -20.46 18.12
CA ASN A 21 15.58 -19.08 18.49
C ASN A 21 14.37 -18.15 18.39
N PHE A 22 13.52 -18.34 17.38
CA PHE A 22 12.25 -17.61 17.24
C PHE A 22 11.32 -17.93 18.41
N VAL A 23 11.18 -19.21 18.74
CA VAL A 23 10.38 -19.69 19.88
C VAL A 23 10.89 -19.16 21.21
N LYS A 24 12.21 -19.24 21.45
CA LYS A 24 12.83 -18.73 22.68
C LYS A 24 12.62 -17.22 22.84
N LYS A 25 12.73 -16.44 21.76
CA LYS A 25 12.57 -14.98 21.80
C LYS A 25 11.11 -14.54 21.95
N THR A 26 10.17 -15.18 21.25
CA THR A 26 8.74 -14.92 21.46
C THR A 26 8.32 -15.25 22.89
N LYS A 27 8.82 -16.35 23.48
CA LYS A 27 8.58 -16.73 24.89
C LYS A 27 9.11 -15.69 25.87
N ASN A 28 10.26 -15.10 25.59
CA ASN A 28 10.91 -14.13 26.46
C ASN A 28 10.38 -12.69 26.26
N THR A 29 9.61 -12.44 25.20
CA THR A 29 8.92 -11.16 24.98
C THR A 29 7.64 -11.18 25.82
N LEU A 30 7.77 -10.93 27.13
CA LEU A 30 6.66 -10.81 28.06
C LEU A 30 6.53 -9.35 28.54
N PRO A 31 5.31 -8.86 28.78
CA PRO A 31 5.06 -7.50 29.27
C PRO A 31 5.64 -7.32 30.67
N GLN A 32 5.75 -8.42 31.44
CA GLN A 32 6.16 -8.43 32.85
C GLN A 32 7.67 -8.27 33.09
N ASN A 33 8.52 -8.30 32.07
CA ASN A 33 9.97 -8.26 32.31
C ASN A 33 10.61 -6.88 32.20
N GLY A 34 9.88 -5.81 31.86
CA GLY A 34 10.47 -4.46 31.68
C GLY A 34 11.61 -4.37 30.64
N LYS A 35 12.02 -5.49 30.06
CA LYS A 35 13.10 -5.58 29.08
C LYS A 35 12.54 -5.20 27.73
N LYS A 36 13.04 -4.07 27.22
CA LYS A 36 12.94 -3.65 25.83
C LYS A 36 13.07 -4.88 24.94
N VAL A 37 12.14 -5.04 23.99
CA VAL A 37 12.27 -5.97 22.85
C VAL A 37 13.73 -5.93 22.38
N ASP A 38 14.40 -7.08 22.31
CA ASP A 38 15.84 -7.20 21.97
C ASP A 38 16.16 -6.42 20.69
N SER A 39 16.76 -5.24 20.87
CA SER A 39 17.07 -4.28 19.80
C SER A 39 17.98 -4.89 18.73
N ASN A 40 18.87 -5.84 19.10
CA ASN A 40 19.82 -6.44 18.17
C ASN A 40 19.13 -7.44 17.24
N TYR A 41 18.15 -8.20 17.75
CA TYR A 41 17.32 -9.04 16.88
C TYR A 41 16.40 -8.21 16.01
N TYR A 42 15.83 -7.14 16.56
CA TYR A 42 15.00 -6.21 15.82
C TYR A 42 15.80 -5.54 14.70
N ASN A 43 17.07 -5.17 14.96
CA ASN A 43 17.99 -4.63 13.96
C ASN A 43 18.40 -5.68 12.93
N LYS A 44 18.61 -6.95 13.30
CA LYS A 44 18.89 -8.04 12.35
C LYS A 44 17.67 -8.39 11.50
N ALA A 45 16.49 -8.32 12.11
CA ALA A 45 15.22 -8.55 11.44
C ALA A 45 14.90 -7.41 10.49
N PHE A 46 15.10 -6.18 10.95
CA PHE A 46 15.08 -4.99 10.15
C PHE A 46 16.11 -5.05 9.02
N LEU A 47 17.35 -5.49 9.25
CA LEU A 47 18.37 -5.60 8.20
C LEU A 47 17.96 -6.64 7.15
N THR A 48 17.43 -7.78 7.57
CA THR A 48 17.04 -8.86 6.65
C THR A 48 15.74 -8.54 5.90
N LEU A 49 14.76 -7.93 6.58
CA LEU A 49 13.58 -7.38 5.95
C LEU A 49 14.00 -6.24 5.01
N THR A 50 14.88 -5.34 5.41
CA THR A 50 15.38 -4.28 4.53
C THR A 50 16.04 -4.89 3.30
N ILE A 51 16.95 -5.87 3.41
CA ILE A 51 17.56 -6.56 2.26
C ILE A 51 16.52 -7.26 1.35
N LEU A 52 15.53 -7.94 1.94
CA LEU A 52 14.43 -8.57 1.20
C LEU A 52 13.47 -7.55 0.56
N TYR A 53 13.47 -6.31 1.03
CA TYR A 53 12.53 -5.25 0.65
C TYR A 53 13.17 -4.07 -0.11
N SER A 54 14.51 -3.94 -0.15
CA SER A 54 15.26 -2.77 -0.65
C SER A 54 15.86 -2.90 -2.05
N ASP A 55 16.36 -4.05 -2.50
CA ASP A 55 16.98 -4.09 -3.85
C ASP A 55 15.94 -4.28 -4.95
N CYS A 56 15.82 -3.26 -5.79
CA CYS A 56 14.88 -3.15 -6.92
C CYS A 56 15.15 -4.16 -8.06
N CYS A 57 16.26 -4.92 -8.01
CA CYS A 57 16.79 -5.68 -9.15
C CYS A 57 16.75 -7.22 -9.00
N VAL A 58 16.05 -7.78 -8.00
CA VAL A 58 15.97 -9.25 -7.80
C VAL A 58 14.54 -9.75 -8.00
N SER A 59 14.35 -10.73 -8.89
CA SER A 59 13.10 -11.45 -9.11
C SER A 59 12.57 -12.05 -7.80
N GLY A 60 11.25 -11.97 -7.54
CA GLY A 60 10.61 -12.58 -6.35
C GLY A 60 10.43 -11.67 -5.12
N LYS A 61 10.57 -10.34 -5.22
CA LYS A 61 10.40 -9.41 -4.07
C LYS A 61 9.01 -8.79 -3.96
N ILE A 62 8.46 -8.78 -2.75
CA ILE A 62 7.07 -8.45 -2.46
C ILE A 62 6.77 -6.94 -2.46
N TYR A 63 7.63 -6.10 -1.88
CA TYR A 63 7.31 -4.67 -1.69
C TYR A 63 7.91 -3.73 -2.73
N VAL A 64 8.87 -4.22 -3.53
CA VAL A 64 9.46 -3.49 -4.68
C VAL A 64 9.89 -2.06 -4.30
N ALA A 65 10.57 -1.92 -3.15
CA ALA A 65 11.02 -0.64 -2.59
C ALA A 65 9.92 0.44 -2.43
N LYS A 66 8.66 0.05 -2.18
CA LYS A 66 7.54 0.96 -1.93
C LYS A 66 6.91 0.78 -0.56
N CYS A 67 6.50 1.88 0.05
CA CYS A 67 5.65 1.86 1.23
C CYS A 67 4.32 1.12 0.97
N ALA A 68 3.96 0.19 1.86
CA ALA A 68 2.73 -0.60 1.78
C ALA A 68 1.45 0.26 1.72
N PHE A 69 1.46 1.38 2.45
CA PHE A 69 0.30 2.26 2.60
C PHE A 69 0.20 3.33 1.51
N CYS A 70 1.26 4.13 1.31
CA CYS A 70 1.19 5.27 0.37
C CYS A 70 1.67 4.97 -1.04
N GLU A 71 2.35 3.83 -1.26
CA GLU A 71 2.93 3.42 -2.54
C GLU A 71 3.98 4.39 -3.11
N SER A 72 4.54 5.25 -2.26
CA SER A 72 5.72 6.05 -2.63
C SER A 72 6.96 5.17 -2.62
N LEU A 73 7.94 5.50 -3.48
CA LEU A 73 9.29 4.95 -3.51
C LEU A 73 10.19 5.63 -2.47
N ASP A 74 11.33 5.00 -2.17
CA ASP A 74 12.36 5.63 -1.36
C ASP A 74 12.99 6.75 -2.19
N ASN A 75 12.86 7.98 -1.71
CA ASN A 75 13.42 9.17 -2.33
C ASN A 75 14.64 9.69 -1.55
N GLY A 76 15.28 8.84 -0.73
CA GLY A 76 16.47 9.15 0.07
C GLY A 76 16.20 10.03 1.30
N THR A 77 15.04 10.69 1.37
CA THR A 77 14.61 11.56 2.48
C THR A 77 13.65 10.86 3.44
N SER A 78 12.97 9.80 3.01
CA SER A 78 11.99 9.06 3.82
C SER A 78 12.49 7.64 4.08
N ARG A 79 13.23 7.42 5.17
CA ARG A 79 13.73 6.08 5.49
C ARG A 79 12.56 5.09 5.65
N TYR A 80 12.67 3.93 5.04
CA TYR A 80 11.72 2.85 5.27
C TYR A 80 12.00 2.14 6.59
N GLU A 81 10.90 1.71 7.21
CA GLU A 81 10.92 1.02 8.48
C GLU A 81 10.08 -0.25 8.40
N VAL A 82 10.49 -1.24 9.19
CA VAL A 82 9.64 -2.38 9.50
C VAL A 82 8.64 -1.94 10.56
N GLU A 83 7.39 -1.87 10.15
CA GLU A 83 6.25 -1.44 10.94
C GLU A 83 5.42 -2.64 11.41
N HIS A 84 4.81 -2.51 12.58
CA HIS A 84 3.85 -3.49 13.10
C HIS A 84 2.42 -3.12 12.73
N TYR A 85 1.71 -3.99 12.00
CA TYR A 85 0.29 -3.78 11.74
C TYR A 85 -0.50 -3.63 13.05
N ARG A 86 -0.34 -4.60 13.96
CA ARG A 86 -0.78 -4.56 15.36
C ARG A 86 0.34 -4.04 16.26
N PRO A 87 0.17 -2.87 16.91
CA PRO A 87 1.21 -2.22 17.71
C PRO A 87 1.80 -3.08 18.82
N LYS A 88 3.12 -3.23 18.87
CA LYS A 88 3.77 -4.12 19.83
C LYS A 88 3.76 -3.67 21.30
N LYS A 89 3.74 -2.36 21.57
CA LYS A 89 4.03 -1.80 22.91
C LYS A 89 2.78 -1.35 23.66
N GLU A 90 1.86 -0.72 22.95
CA GLU A 90 0.67 -0.08 23.50
C GLU A 90 -0.29 0.19 22.35
N VAL A 91 -1.55 0.52 22.66
CA VAL A 91 -2.58 0.84 21.69
C VAL A 91 -3.16 2.20 22.05
N ALA A 92 -3.22 3.13 21.08
CA ALA A 92 -3.70 4.50 21.33
C ALA A 92 -5.14 4.53 21.85
N GLU A 93 -5.99 3.66 21.31
CA GLU A 93 -7.42 3.61 21.63
C GLU A 93 -7.73 2.86 22.94
N ASP A 94 -6.73 2.26 23.59
CA ASP A 94 -6.91 1.49 24.82
C ASP A 94 -5.62 1.44 25.65
N THR A 95 -5.55 2.30 26.67
CA THR A 95 -4.40 2.44 27.56
C THR A 95 -4.20 1.23 28.47
N SER A 96 -5.22 0.38 28.66
CA SER A 96 -5.10 -0.86 29.44
C SER A 96 -4.44 -1.99 28.64
N HIS A 97 -4.34 -1.83 27.32
CA HIS A 97 -3.78 -2.84 26.45
C HIS A 97 -2.24 -2.84 26.51
N PRO A 98 -1.58 -3.98 26.85
CA PRO A 98 -0.12 -4.06 27.00
C PRO A 98 0.64 -4.09 25.66
N GLY A 99 -0.01 -3.67 24.56
CA GLY A 99 0.42 -3.92 23.19
C GLY A 99 0.35 -5.40 22.76
N TYR A 100 0.39 -5.62 21.44
CA TYR A 100 0.43 -6.94 20.81
C TYR A 100 1.87 -7.50 20.79
N TYR A 101 2.52 -7.50 21.95
CA TYR A 101 3.93 -7.89 22.08
C TYR A 101 4.16 -9.34 21.59
N TRP A 102 3.16 -10.21 21.71
CA TRP A 102 3.22 -11.60 21.25
C TRP A 102 3.19 -11.72 19.73
N LEU A 103 2.81 -10.66 19.00
CA LEU A 103 2.87 -10.57 17.55
C LEU A 103 4.08 -9.77 17.05
N ALA A 104 5.01 -9.39 17.94
CA ALA A 104 6.10 -8.49 17.60
C ALA A 104 7.09 -9.07 16.57
N TYR A 105 7.15 -10.39 16.43
CA TYR A 105 8.01 -11.07 15.46
C TYR A 105 7.23 -11.82 14.38
N GLU A 106 5.90 -11.69 14.38
CA GLU A 106 5.06 -12.40 13.42
C GLU A 106 5.22 -11.82 12.03
N TRP A 107 5.62 -12.66 11.08
CA TRP A 107 5.94 -12.27 9.70
C TRP A 107 4.82 -11.46 9.04
N SER A 108 3.59 -11.86 9.34
CA SER A 108 2.36 -11.28 8.83
C SER A 108 1.91 -10.03 9.61
N ASN A 109 2.53 -9.75 10.76
CA ASN A 109 2.38 -8.48 11.49
C ASN A 109 3.44 -7.44 11.09
N LEU A 110 4.47 -7.81 10.31
CA LEU A 110 5.58 -6.94 9.92
C LEU A 110 5.41 -6.39 8.50
N LEU A 111 5.23 -5.08 8.35
CA LEU A 111 5.00 -4.39 7.08
C LEU A 111 6.15 -3.44 6.74
N LEU A 112 6.42 -3.20 5.46
CA LEU A 112 7.30 -2.10 5.06
C LEU A 112 6.50 -0.80 4.92
N SER A 113 6.81 0.17 5.74
CA SER A 113 6.18 1.49 5.71
C SER A 113 7.24 2.58 5.67
N CYS A 114 6.96 3.70 5.02
CA CYS A 114 7.75 4.91 5.23
C CYS A 114 7.49 5.48 6.62
N GLN A 115 8.50 6.18 7.15
CA GLN A 115 8.40 6.90 8.41
C GLN A 115 7.18 7.84 8.45
N THR A 116 6.83 8.52 7.37
CA THR A 116 5.69 9.44 7.38
C THR A 116 4.34 8.75 7.61
N CYS A 117 4.10 7.59 6.97
CA CYS A 117 2.88 6.83 7.19
C CYS A 117 2.85 6.18 8.58
N ASN A 118 4.02 5.80 9.10
CA ASN A 118 4.16 5.18 10.40
C ASN A 118 4.21 6.20 11.54
N ARG A 119 5.36 6.88 11.69
CA ARG A 119 5.71 7.79 12.79
C ARG A 119 5.54 9.28 12.48
N GLY A 120 5.15 9.65 11.26
CA GLY A 120 4.91 11.04 10.90
C GLY A 120 3.86 11.69 11.78
N GLU A 121 3.80 13.02 11.77
CA GLU A 121 2.78 13.76 12.52
C GLU A 121 1.37 13.27 12.14
N GLY A 122 0.63 12.81 13.16
CA GLY A 122 -0.70 12.25 12.97
C GLY A 122 -0.76 10.91 12.23
N GLY A 123 0.37 10.28 11.90
CA GLY A 123 0.48 8.96 11.26
C GLY A 123 -0.06 7.82 12.13
N LYS A 124 0.24 6.58 11.73
CA LYS A 124 -0.28 5.38 12.40
C LYS A 124 0.19 5.26 13.85
N HIS A 125 1.49 5.33 14.10
CA HIS A 125 2.09 5.07 15.41
C HIS A 125 1.53 3.77 16.04
N ASN A 126 0.92 3.90 17.20
CA ASN A 126 0.26 2.86 17.98
C ASN A 126 -1.28 2.83 17.78
N LYS A 127 -1.82 3.51 16.77
CA LYS A 127 -3.26 3.47 16.44
C LYS A 127 -3.63 2.13 15.82
N PHE A 128 -4.58 1.47 16.45
CA PHE A 128 -5.17 0.22 15.97
C PHE A 128 -6.65 0.16 16.36
N PRO A 129 -7.49 1.00 15.72
CA PRO A 129 -8.90 1.07 16.03
C PRO A 129 -9.62 -0.16 15.47
N ILE A 130 -10.57 -0.66 16.26
CA ILE A 130 -11.44 -1.78 15.93
C ILE A 130 -12.88 -1.31 15.77
N ALA A 131 -13.70 -2.07 15.03
CA ALA A 131 -15.13 -1.81 14.96
C ALA A 131 -15.77 -1.99 16.35
N ASN A 132 -16.89 -1.31 16.61
CA ASN A 132 -17.62 -1.43 17.88
C ASN A 132 -18.13 -2.86 18.13
N SER A 133 -18.38 -3.61 17.05
CA SER A 133 -18.73 -5.04 17.06
C SER A 133 -17.53 -5.96 17.25
N GLY A 134 -16.31 -5.43 17.14
CA GLY A 134 -15.07 -6.16 17.33
C GLY A 134 -14.70 -6.27 18.80
N ARG A 135 -13.95 -7.32 19.14
CA ARG A 135 -13.44 -7.55 20.50
C ARG A 135 -11.92 -7.53 20.49
N ARG A 136 -11.33 -6.60 21.25
CA ARG A 136 -9.88 -6.49 21.42
C ARG A 136 -9.30 -7.71 22.13
N ILE A 137 -8.14 -8.19 21.68
CA ILE A 137 -7.46 -9.35 22.27
C ILE A 137 -6.24 -8.90 23.07
N TYR A 138 -6.33 -8.96 24.42
CA TYR A 138 -5.26 -8.56 25.34
C TYR A 138 -4.16 -9.61 25.54
N LYS A 139 -4.49 -10.88 25.26
CA LYS A 139 -3.56 -12.01 25.30
C LYS A 139 -4.21 -13.18 24.60
N GLU A 140 -3.55 -13.71 23.60
CA GLU A 140 -4.06 -14.91 22.96
C GLU A 140 -3.84 -16.14 23.87
N ARG A 141 -4.93 -16.77 24.31
CA ARG A 141 -4.89 -18.05 25.06
C ARG A 141 -4.21 -19.18 24.27
N LEU A 142 -3.90 -19.00 22.98
CA LEU A 142 -3.22 -19.99 22.14
C LEU A 142 -1.74 -20.22 22.50
N TYR A 143 -1.12 -19.35 23.31
CA TYR A 143 0.28 -19.54 23.70
C TYR A 143 0.52 -20.77 24.60
N ARG A 144 -0.55 -21.36 25.16
CA ARG A 144 -0.46 -22.41 26.18
C ARG A 144 -0.50 -23.85 25.67
N SER A 145 -0.83 -24.11 24.40
CA SER A 145 -0.88 -25.48 23.88
C SER A 145 -0.28 -25.55 22.47
N ASN A 146 0.97 -25.99 22.38
CA ASN A 146 1.66 -26.45 21.18
C ASN A 146 1.90 -25.41 20.08
N ILE A 147 3.09 -24.79 20.16
CA ILE A 147 3.75 -23.94 19.14
C ILE A 147 3.95 -24.67 17.79
N THR A 148 3.58 -25.95 17.70
CA THR A 148 3.73 -26.79 16.51
C THR A 148 2.68 -26.53 15.43
N LYS A 149 1.58 -25.80 15.72
CA LYS A 149 0.67 -25.33 14.67
C LYS A 149 1.19 -24.02 14.08
N SER A 150 1.62 -24.12 12.84
CA SER A 150 2.05 -23.06 11.92
C SER A 150 1.22 -21.78 12.04
N SER A 151 1.88 -20.64 12.25
CA SER A 151 1.35 -19.26 12.20
C SER A 151 0.21 -18.91 13.16
N PHE A 152 0.27 -17.73 13.76
CA PHE A 152 -0.92 -17.15 14.38
C PHE A 152 -2.03 -17.06 13.34
N ASP A 153 -3.24 -17.51 13.67
CA ASP A 153 -4.40 -17.46 12.79
C ASP A 153 -4.87 -16.00 12.66
N LEU A 154 -4.19 -15.26 11.76
CA LEU A 154 -4.49 -13.88 11.49
C LEU A 154 -5.92 -13.68 10.99
N GLN A 155 -6.46 -14.65 10.25
CA GLN A 155 -7.83 -14.56 9.76
C GLN A 155 -8.81 -14.56 10.93
N ARG A 156 -8.57 -15.42 11.92
CA ARG A 156 -9.34 -15.41 13.17
C ARG A 156 -9.18 -14.11 13.94
N LEU A 157 -7.96 -13.60 14.11
CA LEU A 157 -7.74 -12.31 14.78
C LEU A 157 -8.47 -11.17 14.05
N GLN A 158 -8.39 -11.14 12.72
CA GLN A 158 -9.09 -10.15 11.87
C GLN A 158 -10.61 -10.24 12.05
N LYS A 159 -11.17 -11.45 12.12
CA LYS A 159 -12.61 -11.68 12.30
C LYS A 159 -13.11 -11.26 13.69
N ILE A 160 -12.33 -11.53 14.74
CA ILE A 160 -12.71 -11.20 16.12
C ILE A 160 -12.53 -9.70 16.37
N GLU A 161 -11.39 -9.13 15.99
CA GLU A 161 -11.07 -7.74 16.27
C GLU A 161 -11.74 -6.78 15.29
N GLN A 162 -12.00 -7.19 14.05
CA GLN A 162 -12.59 -6.34 13.00
C GLN A 162 -11.89 -4.97 12.89
N PRO A 163 -10.57 -4.94 12.65
CA PRO A 163 -9.82 -3.69 12.66
C PRO A 163 -10.27 -2.75 11.53
N LEU A 164 -10.34 -1.46 11.85
CA LEU A 164 -10.71 -0.44 10.86
C LEU A 164 -9.57 -0.13 9.91
N LEU A 165 -8.31 -0.35 10.32
CA LEU A 165 -7.16 -0.26 9.42
C LEU A 165 -7.22 -1.41 8.39
N LEU A 166 -6.90 -1.10 7.14
CA LEU A 166 -6.72 -2.11 6.10
C LEU A 166 -5.33 -2.74 6.23
N HIS A 167 -5.28 -4.06 6.12
CA HIS A 167 -4.09 -4.88 6.10
C HIS A 167 -3.58 -5.04 4.66
N PRO A 168 -2.38 -4.53 4.31
CA PRO A 168 -1.85 -4.61 2.94
C PRO A 168 -1.77 -6.01 2.34
N GLU A 169 -1.70 -7.05 3.18
CA GLU A 169 -1.57 -8.44 2.73
C GLU A 169 -2.87 -9.24 2.72
N MET A 170 -3.97 -8.69 3.24
CA MET A 170 -5.23 -9.44 3.35
C MET A 170 -6.38 -8.71 2.66
N ASP A 171 -6.39 -7.38 2.68
CA ASP A 171 -7.48 -6.60 2.12
C ASP A 171 -7.15 -6.17 0.70
N ASP A 172 -8.05 -6.44 -0.24
CA ASP A 172 -7.99 -5.84 -1.56
C ASP A 172 -8.30 -4.33 -1.45
N PRO A 173 -7.32 -3.44 -1.72
CA PRO A 173 -7.54 -2.01 -1.60
C PRO A 173 -8.57 -1.47 -2.60
N THR A 174 -8.81 -2.15 -3.73
CA THR A 174 -9.76 -1.69 -4.75
C THR A 174 -11.21 -1.74 -4.27
N LEU A 175 -11.51 -2.60 -3.28
CA LEU A 175 -12.84 -2.69 -2.65
C LEU A 175 -13.08 -1.60 -1.61
N HIS A 176 -12.04 -0.84 -1.25
CA HIS A 176 -12.09 0.10 -0.14
C HIS A 176 -11.65 1.51 -0.49
N LEU A 177 -10.87 1.68 -1.56
CA LEU A 177 -10.17 2.90 -1.90
C LEU A 177 -10.33 3.20 -3.38
N ILE A 178 -10.65 4.46 -3.70
CA ILE A 178 -10.76 4.96 -5.06
C ILE A 178 -10.09 6.34 -5.16
N PHE A 179 -9.44 6.63 -6.29
CA PHE A 179 -8.86 7.94 -6.54
C PHE A 179 -9.86 8.86 -7.22
N LYS A 180 -9.94 10.10 -6.73
CA LYS A 180 -10.56 11.20 -7.46
C LYS A 180 -9.64 11.68 -8.58
N ASN A 181 -10.25 12.38 -9.54
CA ASN A 181 -9.56 12.94 -10.69
C ASN A 181 -8.51 14.03 -10.32
N ASP A 182 -8.48 14.53 -9.08
CA ASP A 182 -7.48 15.46 -8.55
C ASP A 182 -6.31 14.76 -7.83
N GLY A 183 -6.32 13.42 -7.76
CA GLY A 183 -5.32 12.61 -7.08
C GLY A 183 -5.55 12.40 -5.58
N LYS A 184 -6.64 12.91 -5.00
CA LYS A 184 -7.05 12.55 -3.63
C LYS A 184 -7.56 11.11 -3.59
N LEU A 185 -7.18 10.40 -2.56
CA LEU A 185 -7.70 9.08 -2.24
C LEU A 185 -9.00 9.22 -1.45
N HIS A 186 -10.02 8.45 -1.81
CA HIS A 186 -11.31 8.42 -1.13
C HIS A 186 -11.61 7.02 -0.64
N GLY A 187 -12.17 6.91 0.57
CA GLY A 187 -12.52 5.63 1.19
C GLY A 187 -13.97 5.27 0.90
N ILE A 188 -14.19 4.22 0.12
CA ILE A 188 -15.51 3.66 -0.21
C ILE A 188 -16.16 3.10 1.07
N THR A 189 -15.37 2.35 1.85
CA THR A 189 -15.82 1.72 3.10
C THR A 189 -15.36 2.49 4.33
N ARG A 190 -15.97 2.19 5.49
CA ARG A 190 -15.52 2.71 6.79
C ARG A 190 -14.04 2.41 7.04
N ARG A 191 -13.57 1.21 6.68
CA ARG A 191 -12.17 0.79 6.81
C ARG A 191 -11.23 1.58 5.88
N GLY A 192 -11.67 1.81 4.64
CA GLY A 192 -10.95 2.66 3.69
C GLY A 192 -10.76 4.09 4.20
N ARG A 193 -11.82 4.71 4.73
CA ARG A 193 -11.77 6.05 5.33
C ARG A 193 -10.81 6.10 6.52
N ALA A 194 -10.98 5.18 7.48
CA ALA A 194 -10.09 5.09 8.64
C ALA A 194 -8.62 4.92 8.23
N THR A 195 -8.33 4.09 7.22
CA THR A 195 -6.96 3.88 6.73
C THR A 195 -6.36 5.14 6.11
N ILE A 196 -7.15 5.91 5.35
CA ILE A 196 -6.71 7.19 4.79
C ILE A 196 -6.33 8.16 5.90
N ASP A 197 -7.14 8.22 6.95
CA ASP A 197 -6.95 9.16 8.06
C ASP A 197 -5.80 8.77 8.98
N ILE A 198 -5.71 7.49 9.37
CA ILE A 198 -4.67 6.94 10.24
C ILE A 198 -3.30 7.05 9.57
N CYS A 199 -3.18 6.65 8.30
CA CYS A 199 -1.91 6.66 7.59
C CYS A 199 -1.64 7.98 6.84
N LYS A 200 -2.51 8.99 7.01
CA LYS A 200 -2.43 10.31 6.37
C LYS A 200 -2.19 10.20 4.85
N LEU A 201 -2.99 9.38 4.19
CA LEU A 201 -2.82 9.05 2.77
C LEU A 201 -3.21 10.18 1.81
N ASN A 202 -3.75 11.28 2.34
CA ASN A 202 -4.01 12.54 1.60
C ASN A 202 -3.17 13.72 2.10
N ARG A 203 -2.07 13.48 2.83
CA ARG A 203 -1.14 14.54 3.22
C ARG A 203 -0.67 15.34 1.99
N ARG A 204 -0.44 16.65 2.18
CA ARG A 204 -0.20 17.63 1.10
C ARG A 204 0.78 17.15 0.03
N LEU A 205 1.98 16.72 0.43
CA LEU A 205 3.03 16.30 -0.51
C LEU A 205 2.62 15.05 -1.32
N LEU A 206 2.04 14.05 -0.66
CA LEU A 206 1.59 12.82 -1.32
C LEU A 206 0.46 13.08 -2.32
N TRP A 207 -0.51 13.91 -1.92
CA TRP A 207 -1.58 14.33 -2.83
C TRP A 207 -1.01 15.11 -4.02
N LYS A 208 -0.11 16.08 -3.79
CA LYS A 208 0.51 16.87 -4.87
C LYS A 208 1.30 16.02 -5.86
N ASN A 209 2.02 15.00 -5.40
CA ASN A 209 2.75 14.09 -6.28
C ASN A 209 1.80 13.28 -7.17
N ARG A 210 0.68 12.80 -6.62
CA ARG A 210 -0.36 12.11 -7.38
C ARG A 210 -1.05 13.04 -8.38
N GLN A 211 -1.38 14.26 -7.96
CA GLN A 211 -1.95 15.29 -8.83
C GLN A 211 -1.01 15.58 -10.01
N LYS A 212 0.29 15.76 -9.75
CA LYS A 212 1.30 16.01 -10.78
C LYS A 212 1.39 14.87 -11.79
N LEU A 213 1.26 13.62 -11.36
CA LEU A 213 1.23 12.46 -12.26
C LEU A 213 0.03 12.52 -13.22
N ILE A 214 -1.17 12.77 -12.69
CA ILE A 214 -2.40 12.88 -13.48
C ILE A 214 -2.32 14.04 -14.47
N GLU A 215 -1.95 15.23 -13.98
CA GLU A 215 -1.82 16.45 -14.80
C GLU A 215 -0.75 16.29 -15.88
N GLY A 216 0.34 15.56 -15.59
CA GLY A 216 1.36 15.24 -16.58
C GLY A 216 0.82 14.48 -17.79
N PHE A 217 -0.14 13.58 -17.59
CA PHE A 217 -0.83 12.89 -18.69
C PHE A 217 -1.88 13.77 -19.36
N ARG A 218 -2.70 14.49 -18.58
CA ARG A 218 -3.72 15.39 -19.10
C ARG A 218 -3.14 16.45 -20.04
N ASN A 219 -2.08 17.12 -19.61
CA ASN A 219 -1.44 18.17 -20.39
C ASN A 219 -0.88 17.65 -21.71
N LYS A 220 -0.27 16.45 -21.71
CA LYS A 220 0.23 15.81 -22.94
C LYS A 220 -0.91 15.50 -23.92
N ILE A 221 -2.00 14.91 -23.41
CA ILE A 221 -3.19 14.59 -24.22
C ILE A 221 -3.81 15.88 -24.77
N LYS A 222 -4.06 16.87 -23.92
CA LYS A 222 -4.67 18.15 -24.28
C LYS A 222 -3.86 18.88 -25.34
N ASN A 223 -2.55 19.02 -25.15
CA ASN A 223 -1.67 19.71 -26.11
C ASN A 223 -1.66 19.02 -27.47
N LEU A 224 -1.62 17.68 -27.48
CA LEU A 224 -1.66 16.89 -28.70
C LEU A 224 -2.98 17.07 -29.45
N LEU A 225 -4.12 17.03 -28.75
CA LEU A 225 -5.44 17.24 -29.36
C LEU A 225 -5.63 18.68 -29.87
N ILE A 226 -5.08 19.68 -29.17
CA ILE A 226 -5.07 21.08 -29.64
C ILE A 226 -4.25 21.21 -30.92
N ALA A 227 -3.03 20.67 -30.96
CA ALA A 227 -2.18 20.70 -32.16
C ALA A 227 -2.86 20.02 -33.35
N TYR A 228 -3.52 18.89 -33.12
CA TYR A 228 -4.30 18.19 -34.16
C TYR A 228 -5.48 19.03 -34.63
N SER A 229 -6.24 19.65 -33.71
CA SER A 229 -7.39 20.51 -34.04
C SER A 229 -6.99 21.72 -34.88
N LYS A 230 -5.79 22.28 -34.64
CA LYS A 230 -5.20 23.39 -35.40
C LYS A 230 -4.53 22.94 -36.71
N LYS A 231 -4.63 21.66 -37.09
CA LYS A 231 -3.99 21.06 -38.27
C LYS A 231 -2.45 21.19 -38.28
N LEU A 232 -1.82 21.36 -37.12
CA LEU A 232 -0.36 21.47 -36.98
C LEU A 232 0.34 20.11 -37.06
N ILE A 233 -0.39 19.03 -36.80
CA ILE A 233 0.10 17.65 -36.83
C ILE A 233 -0.87 16.74 -37.58
N THR A 234 -0.34 15.65 -38.14
CA THR A 234 -1.15 14.69 -38.89
C THR A 234 -1.96 13.78 -37.98
N LYS A 235 -3.02 13.17 -38.53
CA LYS A 235 -3.80 12.13 -37.85
C LYS A 235 -2.93 10.93 -37.46
N LYS A 236 -2.04 10.51 -38.36
CA LYS A 236 -1.09 9.40 -38.11
C LYS A 236 -0.21 9.70 -36.90
N TYR A 237 0.40 10.88 -36.85
CA TYR A 237 1.24 11.29 -35.73
C TYR A 237 0.46 11.36 -34.41
N THR A 238 -0.77 11.88 -34.45
CA THR A 238 -1.67 11.98 -33.30
C THR A 238 -1.99 10.60 -32.73
N ASN A 239 -2.37 9.65 -33.57
CA ASN A 239 -2.70 8.28 -33.16
C ASN A 239 -1.51 7.58 -32.50
N GLU A 240 -0.32 7.64 -33.13
CA GLU A 240 0.90 7.05 -32.58
C GLU A 240 1.30 7.68 -31.24
N SER A 241 1.15 8.99 -31.13
CA SER A 241 1.47 9.73 -29.90
C SER A 241 0.51 9.40 -28.76
N LEU A 242 -0.79 9.30 -29.04
CA LEU A 242 -1.79 8.87 -28.06
C LEU A 242 -1.57 7.42 -27.63
N LYS A 243 -1.29 6.51 -28.57
CA LYS A 243 -0.97 5.10 -28.26
C LYS A 243 0.19 5.00 -27.28
N LYS A 244 1.28 5.75 -27.50
CA LYS A 244 2.41 5.84 -26.56
C LYS A 244 1.99 6.35 -25.17
N ILE A 245 1.06 7.30 -25.09
CA ILE A 245 0.52 7.79 -23.82
C ILE A 245 -0.31 6.70 -23.13
N PHE A 246 -1.20 6.01 -23.85
CA PHE A 246 -2.01 4.92 -23.29
C PHE A 246 -1.14 3.80 -22.72
N ILE A 247 -0.08 3.41 -23.44
CA ILE A 247 0.92 2.45 -22.95
C ILE A 247 1.57 2.94 -21.66
N LYS A 248 1.95 4.23 -21.57
CA LYS A 248 2.54 4.79 -20.35
C LYS A 248 1.56 4.79 -19.16
N ILE A 249 0.28 5.06 -19.41
CA ILE A 249 -0.77 4.98 -18.38
C ILE A 249 -0.96 3.52 -17.94
N LYS A 250 -1.07 2.57 -18.87
CA LYS A 250 -1.13 1.13 -18.56
C LYS A 250 0.08 0.68 -17.74
N ASN A 251 1.28 1.10 -18.13
CA ASN A 251 2.52 0.74 -17.44
C ASN A 251 2.67 1.39 -16.06
N SER A 252 1.87 2.41 -15.71
CA SER A 252 1.85 2.97 -14.35
C SER A 252 1.28 1.99 -13.30
N GLN A 253 0.65 0.90 -13.75
CA GLN A 253 0.15 -0.19 -12.91
C GLN A 253 1.23 -1.21 -12.54
N LEU A 254 2.41 -1.16 -13.17
CA LEU A 254 3.46 -2.13 -12.95
C LEU A 254 4.00 -2.03 -11.52
N GLY A 255 4.25 -3.18 -10.89
CA GLY A 255 4.56 -3.30 -9.46
C GLY A 255 5.70 -2.41 -8.94
N HIS A 256 6.66 -2.03 -9.79
CA HIS A 256 7.79 -1.15 -9.43
C HIS A 256 7.51 0.36 -9.56
N LYS A 257 6.36 0.76 -10.13
CA LYS A 257 5.98 2.18 -10.25
C LYS A 257 5.35 2.70 -8.97
N GLU A 258 5.53 3.98 -8.67
CA GLU A 258 4.77 4.63 -7.61
C GLU A 258 3.27 4.68 -7.94
N PHE A 259 2.44 4.66 -6.91
CA PHE A 259 0.99 4.86 -7.02
C PHE A 259 0.32 3.90 -8.01
N THR A 260 0.70 2.63 -7.96
CA THR A 260 0.11 1.55 -8.79
C THR A 260 -1.41 1.50 -8.75
N LEU A 261 -2.04 1.71 -7.58
CA LEU A 261 -3.50 1.78 -7.48
C LEU A 261 -4.08 2.97 -8.26
N LEU A 262 -3.40 4.13 -8.24
CA LEU A 262 -3.79 5.29 -9.05
C LEU A 262 -3.63 4.98 -10.54
N GLY A 263 -2.54 4.34 -10.93
CA GLY A 263 -2.34 3.88 -12.30
C GLY A 263 -3.48 2.98 -12.79
N LYS A 264 -3.93 2.06 -11.93
CA LYS A 264 -5.06 1.17 -12.22
C LYS A 264 -6.35 1.97 -12.36
N ASN A 265 -6.64 2.87 -11.42
CA ASN A 265 -7.81 3.73 -11.46
C ASN A 265 -7.84 4.63 -12.70
N MET A 266 -6.70 5.21 -13.11
CA MET A 266 -6.59 6.03 -14.31
C MET A 266 -6.88 5.24 -15.59
N PHE A 267 -6.45 3.99 -15.66
CA PHE A 267 -6.66 3.17 -16.85
C PHE A 267 -8.08 2.60 -16.92
N ASP A 268 -8.57 2.05 -15.81
CA ASP A 268 -9.89 1.43 -15.74
C ASP A 268 -11.02 2.47 -15.84
N ASN A 269 -10.78 3.67 -15.32
CA ASN A 269 -11.73 4.79 -15.36
C ASN A 269 -11.21 5.92 -16.26
N PHE A 270 -10.68 5.55 -17.43
CA PHE A 270 -10.01 6.50 -18.34
C PHE A 270 -10.88 7.70 -18.70
N ASP A 271 -12.19 7.50 -18.92
CA ASP A 271 -13.11 8.59 -19.21
C ASP A 271 -13.11 9.64 -18.08
N TYR A 272 -13.34 9.21 -16.85
CA TYR A 272 -13.38 10.06 -15.67
C TYR A 272 -12.09 10.86 -15.47
N PHE A 273 -10.93 10.24 -15.71
CA PHE A 273 -9.64 10.91 -15.52
C PHE A 273 -9.23 11.83 -16.67
N PHE A 274 -9.63 11.54 -17.91
CA PHE A 274 -9.07 12.21 -19.10
C PHE A 274 -10.13 12.74 -20.07
N VAL A 275 -11.06 11.91 -20.53
CA VAL A 275 -12.04 12.30 -21.58
C VAL A 275 -12.98 13.37 -21.03
N SER A 276 -13.67 13.09 -19.93
CA SER A 276 -14.61 14.00 -19.27
C SER A 276 -13.96 15.32 -18.79
N GLN A 277 -12.63 15.38 -18.75
CA GLN A 277 -11.86 16.56 -18.34
C GLN A 277 -11.53 17.54 -19.48
N LEU A 278 -11.76 17.16 -20.74
CA LEU A 278 -11.60 18.05 -21.88
C LEU A 278 -12.84 18.95 -22.02
N SER A 279 -12.70 20.22 -22.38
CA SER A 279 -13.87 21.11 -22.58
C SER A 279 -14.53 20.93 -23.96
N ASN A 280 -13.79 20.48 -24.97
CA ASN A 280 -14.28 20.37 -26.34
C ASN A 280 -14.85 18.98 -26.64
N ILE A 281 -16.12 18.91 -27.06
CA ILE A 281 -16.86 17.66 -27.33
C ILE A 281 -16.17 16.81 -28.42
N LYS A 282 -15.75 17.41 -29.53
CA LYS A 282 -15.07 16.67 -30.62
C LYS A 282 -13.76 16.05 -30.14
N GLN A 283 -13.02 16.75 -29.27
CA GLN A 283 -11.79 16.20 -28.67
C GLN A 283 -12.09 15.02 -27.74
N ARG A 284 -13.20 15.05 -26.99
CA ARG A 284 -13.66 13.92 -26.17
C ARG A 284 -13.93 12.70 -27.04
N GLU A 285 -14.73 12.86 -28.10
CA GLU A 285 -15.10 11.78 -29.02
C GLU A 285 -13.86 11.13 -29.67
N VAL A 286 -12.91 11.95 -30.13
CA VAL A 286 -11.66 11.47 -30.71
C VAL A 286 -10.87 10.66 -29.69
N LEU A 287 -10.70 11.19 -28.48
CA LEU A 287 -9.90 10.53 -27.44
C LEU A 287 -10.54 9.21 -26.98
N ASP A 288 -11.84 9.20 -26.70
CA ASP A 288 -12.59 8.00 -26.30
C ASP A 288 -12.52 6.92 -27.38
N LYS A 289 -12.81 7.28 -28.64
CA LYS A 289 -12.75 6.35 -29.77
C LYS A 289 -11.37 5.70 -29.92
N LEU A 290 -10.30 6.49 -29.79
CA LEU A 290 -8.94 5.97 -29.90
C LEU A 290 -8.55 5.10 -28.70
N PHE A 291 -8.98 5.46 -27.49
CA PHE A 291 -8.73 4.61 -26.32
C PHE A 291 -9.45 3.27 -26.43
N ARG A 292 -10.71 3.24 -26.87
CA ARG A 292 -11.44 1.98 -27.15
C ARG A 292 -10.74 1.11 -28.20
N LYS A 293 -10.24 1.72 -29.28
CA LYS A 293 -9.42 1.00 -30.29
C LYS A 293 -8.15 0.41 -29.67
N TYR A 294 -7.47 1.15 -28.81
CA TYR A 294 -6.30 0.67 -28.09
C TYR A 294 -6.62 -0.53 -27.19
N GLN A 295 -7.72 -0.47 -26.44
CA GLN A 295 -8.16 -1.59 -25.59
C GLN A 295 -8.43 -2.86 -26.41
N ASN A 296 -8.93 -2.70 -27.64
CA ASN A 296 -9.22 -3.81 -28.56
C ASN A 296 -8.02 -4.23 -29.44
N GLY A 297 -6.83 -3.67 -29.23
CA GLY A 297 -5.63 -3.98 -30.03
C GLY A 297 -5.66 -3.46 -31.46
N ALA A 298 -6.60 -2.57 -31.80
CA ALA A 298 -6.85 -2.04 -33.14
C ALA A 298 -6.27 -0.62 -33.37
N LEU A 299 -5.46 -0.13 -32.44
CA LEU A 299 -4.71 1.13 -32.53
C LEU A 299 -3.22 0.83 -32.47
#